data_AF-A0AAX0KR34-F1
#
_entry.id   AF-A0AAX0KR34-F1
#
_cell.length_a   1.000
_cell.length_b   1.000
_cell.length_c   1.000
_cell.angle_alpha   90.00
_cell.angle_beta   90.00
_cell.angle_gamma   90.00
#
_symmetry.space_group_name_H-M   'P 1'
#
loop_
_entity.id
_entity.type
_entity.pdbx_description
1 polymer ?
#
loop_
_entity_poly.entity_id
_entity_poly.type
_entity_poly.pdbx_seq_one_letter_code
_entity_poly.pdbx_strand_id
1 'polypeptide(L)' 'MRAIGMLFSLGLTLAFGYAYYAQYFRWRGCFNEMGRCFDPAEGVVYHAQSGAIWLALTCVAFAVFLYQFWQMTRARR' A
#
# COMPACT_ATOMS: atom_id res chain seq x y z
N MET A 1 8.41 1.32 23.29
CA MET A 1 8.83 1.71 21.92
C MET A 1 8.61 0.62 20.87
N ARG A 2 9.05 -0.64 21.09
CA ARG A 2 8.91 -1.74 20.10
C ARG A 2 7.47 -2.01 19.62
N ALA A 3 6.49 -2.02 20.52
CA ALA A 3 5.08 -2.21 20.15
C ALA A 3 4.52 -1.05 19.32
N ILE A 4 4.94 0.19 19.62
CA ILE A 4 4.53 1.39 18.87
C ILE A 4 5.08 1.33 17.44
N GLY A 5 6.35 0.95 17.26
CA GLY A 5 6.96 0.77 15.94
C GLY A 5 6.25 -0.28 15.09
N MET A 6 5.87 -1.42 15.69
CA MET A 6 5.09 -2.45 15.01
C MET A 6 3.71 -1.95 14.58
N LEU A 7 2.96 -1.34 15.52
CA LEU A 7 1.63 -0.80 15.24
C LEU A 7 1.68 0.28 14.15
N PHE A 8 2.70 1.13 14.19
CA PHE A 8 2.92 2.15 13.16
C PHE A 8 3.18 1.52 11.78
N SER A 9 4.10 0.56 11.67
CA SER A 9 4.37 -0.13 10.40
C SER A 9 3.17 -0.91 9.86
N LEU A 10 2.36 -1.49 10.75
CA LEU A 10 1.11 -2.15 10.38
C LEU A 10 0.09 -1.13 9.87
N GLY A 11 -0.06 0.01 10.56
CA GLY A 11 -0.91 1.11 10.13
C GLY A 11 -0.52 1.63 8.74
N LEU A 12 0.78 1.83 8.49
CA LEU A 12 1.28 2.21 7.16
C LEU A 12 0.99 1.15 6.10
N THR A 13 1.15 -0.13 6.42
CA THR A 13 0.83 -1.24 5.50
C THR A 13 -0.64 -1.16 5.06
N LEU A 14 -1.56 -0.97 6.02
CA LEU A 14 -2.99 -0.86 5.73
C LEU A 14 -3.31 0.41 4.94
N ALA A 15 -2.73 1.55 5.31
CA ALA A 15 -2.94 2.81 4.61
C ALA A 15 -2.45 2.76 3.15
N PHE A 16 -1.25 2.24 2.91
CA PHE A 16 -0.70 2.09 1.56
C PHE A 16 -1.44 1.03 0.75
N GLY A 17 -1.84 -0.08 1.39
CA GLY A 17 -2.67 -1.11 0.74
C GLY A 17 -4.03 -0.56 0.31
N TYR A 18 -4.65 0.26 1.15
CA TYR A 18 -5.88 0.97 0.80
C TYR A 18 -5.65 1.97 -0.35
N ALA A 19 -4.56 2.74 -0.33
CA ALA A 19 -4.22 3.65 -1.41
C ALA A 19 -3.98 2.90 -2.73
N TYR A 20 -3.30 1.74 -2.72
CA TYR A 20 -3.17 0.86 -3.87
C TYR A 20 -4.54 0.42 -4.41
N TYR A 21 -5.46 0.04 -3.54
CA TYR A 21 -6.80 -0.34 -3.94
C TYR A 21 -7.55 0.83 -4.58
N ALA A 22 -7.61 1.97 -3.88
CA ALA A 22 -8.40 3.14 -4.26
C ALA A 22 -7.88 3.83 -5.52
N GLN A 23 -6.55 3.90 -5.70
CA GLN A 23 -5.91 4.64 -6.80
C GLN A 23 -5.61 3.77 -8.03
N TYR A 24 -5.50 2.45 -7.86
CA TYR A 24 -5.11 1.55 -8.93
C TYR A 24 -6.03 0.34 -9.09
N PHE A 25 -6.15 -0.53 -8.08
CA PHE A 25 -6.79 -1.84 -8.27
C PHE A 25 -8.26 -1.75 -8.65
N ARG A 26 -9.00 -0.79 -8.06
CA ARG A 26 -10.39 -0.49 -8.42
C ARG A 26 -10.55 -0.10 -9.90
N TRP A 27 -9.55 0.57 -10.48
CA TRP A 27 -9.59 1.14 -11.83
C TRP A 27 -8.82 0.31 -12.87
N ARG A 28 -8.27 -0.84 -12.48
CA ARG A 28 -7.35 -1.64 -13.31
C ARG A 28 -7.91 -2.08 -14.66
N GLY A 29 -9.23 -2.13 -14.82
CA GLY A 29 -9.91 -2.48 -16.08
C GLY A 29 -10.26 -1.28 -16.98
N CYS A 30 -10.00 -0.04 -16.54
CA CYS A 30 -10.38 1.19 -17.23
C CYS A 30 -9.18 1.91 -17.87
N PHE A 31 -7.95 1.55 -17.50
CA PHE A 31 -6.76 2.22 -18.02
C PHE A 31 -6.61 2.04 -19.53
N ASN A 32 -6.43 3.15 -20.24
CA ASN A 32 -6.13 3.17 -21.67
C ASN A 32 -4.64 2.91 -21.96
N GLU A 33 -4.24 3.01 -23.23
CA GLU A 33 -2.85 2.83 -23.70
C GLU A 33 -1.85 3.79 -23.01
N MET A 34 -2.32 4.97 -22.59
CA MET A 34 -1.52 5.95 -21.85
C MET A 34 -1.49 5.69 -20.34
N GLY A 35 -2.13 4.61 -19.87
CA GLY A 35 -2.21 4.24 -18.46
C GLY A 35 -3.08 5.19 -17.64
N ARG A 36 -4.09 5.84 -18.23
CA ARG A 36 -5.00 6.79 -17.55
C ARG A 36 -6.42 6.26 -17.55
N CYS A 37 -7.13 6.46 -16.45
CA CYS A 37 -8.57 6.22 -16.32
C CYS A 37 -9.23 7.49 -15.78
N PHE A 38 -10.26 7.98 -16.46
CA PHE A 38 -11.03 9.14 -16.01
C PHE A 38 -12.31 8.67 -15.32
N ASP A 39 -12.53 9.14 -14.09
CA ASP A 39 -13.80 8.97 -13.39
C ASP A 39 -14.67 10.21 -13.63
N PRO A 40 -15.75 10.11 -14.43
CA PRO A 40 -16.63 11.24 -14.71
C PRO A 40 -17.47 11.65 -13.51
N ALA A 41 -17.66 10.79 -12.50
CA ALA A 41 -18.46 11.11 -11.32
C ALA A 41 -17.71 12.06 -10.37
N GLU A 42 -16.41 11.80 -10.15
CA GLU A 42 -15.57 12.61 -9.27
C GLU A 42 -14.72 13.65 -10.03
N GLY A 43 -14.63 13.54 -11.37
CA GLY A 43 -13.78 14.41 -12.20
C GLY A 43 -12.28 14.13 -12.03
N VAL A 44 -11.91 12.94 -11.57
CA VAL A 44 -10.54 12.55 -11.20
C VAL A 44 -9.91 11.68 -12.29
N VAL A 45 -8.62 11.89 -12.56
CA VAL A 45 -7.83 11.02 -13.43
C VAL A 45 -6.91 10.14 -12.59
N TYR A 46 -7.10 8.83 -12.70
CA TYR A 46 -6.23 7.83 -12.09
C TYR A 46 -5.14 7.39 -13.06
N HIS A 47 -3.99 7.02 -12.50
CA HIS A 47 -2.80 6.62 -13.28
C HIS A 47 -2.34 5.22 -12.90
N ALA A 48 -2.11 4.37 -13.90
CA ALA A 48 -1.61 3.01 -13.72
C ALA A 48 -0.24 2.98 -12.99
N GLN A 49 0.61 3.98 -13.24
CA GLN A 49 1.91 4.12 -12.59
C GLN A 49 1.80 4.23 -11.05
N SER A 50 0.72 4.85 -10.55
CA SER A 50 0.51 4.98 -9.09
C SER A 50 0.39 3.60 -8.41
N GLY A 51 -0.12 2.59 -9.13
CA GLY A 51 -0.26 1.24 -8.61
C GLY A 51 1.08 0.61 -8.22
N ALA A 52 2.12 0.77 -9.05
CA ALA A 52 3.44 0.24 -8.76
C ALA A 52 4.04 0.88 -7.49
N ILE A 53 3.87 2.20 -7.34
CA ILE A 53 4.39 2.95 -6.19
C ILE A 53 3.67 2.53 -4.90
N TRP A 54 2.33 2.54 -4.90
CA TRP A 54 1.56 2.17 -3.72
C TRP A 54 1.80 0.73 -3.31
N LEU A 55 1.86 -0.21 -4.28
CA LEU A 55 2.17 -1.61 -3.99
C LEU A 55 3.56 -1.77 -3.38
N ALA A 56 4.58 -1.11 -3.96
CA ALA A 56 5.94 -1.16 -3.43
C ALA A 56 6.00 -0.64 -1.98
N LEU A 57 5.33 0.49 -1.70
CA LEU A 57 5.23 1.03 -0.34
C LEU A 57 4.53 0.07 0.62
N THR A 58 3.43 -0.57 0.21
CA THR A 58 2.74 -1.61 0.99
C THR A 58 3.68 -2.77 1.31
N CYS A 59 4.38 -3.29 0.31
CA CYS A 59 5.32 -4.40 0.48
C CYS A 59 6.47 -4.06 1.45
N VAL A 60 7.06 -2.87 1.32
CA VAL A 60 8.14 -2.41 2.21
C VAL A 60 7.62 -2.24 3.64
N ALA A 61 6.48 -1.56 3.84
CA ALA A 61 5.89 -1.38 5.16
C ALA A 61 5.57 -2.74 5.83
N PHE A 62 5.04 -3.68 5.05
CA PHE A 62 4.72 -5.02 5.55
C PHE A 62 5.98 -5.83 5.89
N ALA A 63 7.02 -5.76 5.07
CA ALA A 63 8.30 -6.40 5.34
C ALA A 63 8.93 -5.87 6.64
N VAL A 64 8.86 -4.55 6.88
CA VAL A 64 9.31 -3.92 8.12
C VAL A 64 8.48 -4.39 9.33
N PHE A 65 7.17 -4.53 9.17
CA PHE A 65 6.31 -5.11 10.21
C PHE A 65 6.71 -6.56 10.54
N LEU A 66 6.86 -7.42 9.53
CA LEU A 66 7.27 -8.81 9.71
C LEU A 66 8.64 -8.94 10.35
N TYR A 67 9.60 -8.09 9.96
CA TYR A 67 10.93 -8.06 10.55
C TYR A 67 10.87 -7.72 12.04
N GLN A 68 10.13 -6.68 12.42
CA GLN A 68 9.95 -6.31 13.83
C GLN A 68 9.23 -7.40 14.64
N PHE A 69 8.19 -8.01 14.06
CA PHE A 69 7.47 -9.12 14.67
C PHE A 69 8.39 -10.31 14.90
N TRP A 70 9.17 -10.69 13.90
CA TRP A 70 10.14 -11.78 14.01
C TRP A 70 11.19 -11.51 15.09
N GLN A 71 11.76 -10.30 15.13
CA GLN A 71 12.68 -9.88 16.19
C GLN A 71 12.07 -9.99 17.59
N MET A 72 10.80 -9.63 17.75
CA MET A 72 10.07 -9.78 19.01
C MET A 72 9.87 -11.26 19.39
N THR A 73 9.51 -12.12 18.44
CA THR A 73 9.35 -13.56 18.71
C THR A 73 10.67 -14.25 19.04
N ARG A 74 11.78 -13.82 18.41
CA ARG A 74 13.12 -14.34 18.69
C ARG A 74 13.63 -13.91 20.07
N ALA A 75 13.35 -12.68 20.50
CA ALA A 75 13.72 -12.19 21.83
C ALA A 75 12.88 -12.79 22.97
N ARG A 76 11.77 -13.47 22.66
CA ARG A 76 10.92 -14.17 23.63
C ARG A 76 11.26 -15.66 23.78
N ARG A 77 12.07 -16.22 22.87
CA ARG A 77 12.62 -17.59 22.97
C ARG A 77 13.98 -17.54 23.64
#